data_AF-A0A1D9LD37-F1
#
_entry.id   AF-A0A1D9LD37-F1
#
_cell.length_a   1.000
_cell.length_b   1.000
_cell.length_c   1.000
_cell.angle_alpha   90.00
_cell.angle_beta   90.00
_cell.angle_gamma   90.00
#
_symmetry.space_group_name_H-M   'P 1'
#
loop_
_entity.id
_entity.type
_entity.pdbx_description
1 polymer ?
#
loop_
_entity_poly.entity_id
_entity_poly.type
_entity_poly.pdbx_seq_one_letter_code
_entity_poly.pdbx_strand_id
1 'polypeptide(L)'
;MKRATLLIAAAAGTAAVAAWLWLPAHFAMAGGAAGQAQSAAAKGAGTEKGAALPAAKPGTGGFSFAVGGDPSAQQQAAAVRPETPAERARKQQLRKLGYMIDTRYYQMSLADLRMAASRGDPQALTHLAERYLFQLDGHPREPDYEADFRYREEAREALQQAYARGNLHAAAIISESYLLDKQPEEAAAWNLVARRSGDTLSADWLLKTKDYQALTEQQKASAAQRANQLWQSLQRRKAAAG
;
A
#
# COMPACT_ATOMS: atom_id res chain seq x y z
N MET A 1 -10.75 -51.61 36.20
CA MET A 1 -11.14 -50.91 37.44
C MET A 1 -10.03 -49.94 37.81
N LYS A 2 -10.40 -48.67 38.11
CA LYS A 2 -9.62 -47.60 38.80
C LYS A 2 -8.46 -46.96 37.99
N ARG A 3 -8.26 -45.64 37.94
CA ARG A 3 -8.95 -44.41 38.40
C ARG A 3 -8.33 -43.24 37.62
N ALA A 4 -9.12 -42.19 37.38
CA ALA A 4 -8.70 -40.90 36.85
C ALA A 4 -7.99 -40.04 37.92
N THR A 5 -7.10 -39.14 37.48
CA THR A 5 -6.77 -37.92 38.23
C THR A 5 -6.42 -36.78 37.26
N LEU A 6 -7.26 -35.75 37.26
CA LEU A 6 -7.03 -34.40 36.75
C LEU A 6 -6.08 -33.65 37.70
N LEU A 7 -5.22 -32.79 37.17
CA LEU A 7 -4.71 -31.61 37.89
C LEU A 7 -4.72 -30.38 36.98
N ILE A 8 -5.50 -29.39 37.42
CA ILE A 8 -5.50 -28.00 37.00
C ILE A 8 -4.56 -27.23 37.93
N ALA A 9 -3.71 -26.35 37.41
CA ALA A 9 -3.19 -25.21 38.15
C ALA A 9 -2.83 -24.06 37.20
N ALA A 10 -3.22 -22.85 37.61
CA ALA A 10 -3.32 -21.62 36.85
C ALA A 10 -2.23 -20.59 37.22
N ALA A 11 -2.29 -19.44 36.52
CA ALA A 11 -1.75 -18.12 36.87
C ALA A 11 -0.24 -17.90 36.65
N ALA A 12 0.29 -16.74 36.24
CA ALA A 12 -0.24 -15.43 35.84
C ALA A 12 0.94 -14.58 35.27
N GLY A 13 0.60 -13.51 34.54
CA GLY A 13 1.48 -12.35 34.31
C GLY A 13 2.29 -12.41 33.01
N THR A 14 2.42 -11.37 32.19
CA THR A 14 2.13 -9.94 32.34
C THR A 14 1.84 -9.35 30.96
N ALA A 15 0.90 -8.41 30.91
CA ALA A 15 0.60 -7.62 29.74
C ALA A 15 1.74 -6.63 29.46
N ALA A 16 2.25 -6.63 28.23
CA ALA A 16 2.93 -5.47 27.64
C ALA A 16 2.07 -4.99 26.47
N VAL A 17 1.41 -3.86 26.68
CA VAL A 17 0.63 -3.15 25.69
C VAL A 17 1.61 -2.54 24.68
N ALA A 18 1.77 -3.18 23.52
CA ALA A 18 2.40 -2.54 22.37
C ALA A 18 1.28 -1.98 21.49
N ALA A 19 0.84 -0.76 21.82
CA ALA A 19 0.00 0.03 20.93
C ALA A 19 0.88 0.48 19.75
N TRP A 20 0.76 -0.22 18.62
CA TRP A 20 1.35 0.22 17.36
C TRP A 20 0.27 0.90 16.52
N LEU A 21 0.25 2.23 16.62
CA LEU A 21 -0.34 3.11 15.63
C LEU A 21 0.42 2.92 14.30
N TRP A 22 -0.19 2.30 13.30
CA TRP A 22 0.28 2.35 11.92
C TRP A 22 -0.72 3.12 11.07
N LEU A 23 -0.44 4.41 10.89
CA LEU A 23 -0.83 5.15 9.69
C LEU A 23 0.30 4.96 8.66
N PRO A 24 0.03 4.51 7.42
CA PRO A 24 1.00 4.61 6.35
C PRO A 24 1.01 6.05 5.82
N ALA A 25 1.94 6.87 6.29
CA ALA A 25 2.23 8.17 5.72
C ALA A 25 3.64 8.21 5.14
N HIS A 26 3.89 7.59 3.97
CA HIS A 26 5.03 7.96 3.11
C HIS A 26 4.73 7.73 1.62
N PHE A 27 3.75 8.45 1.07
CA PHE A 27 3.87 8.96 -0.29
C PHE A 27 4.67 10.27 -0.22
N ALA A 28 6.00 10.18 -0.26
CA ALA A 28 6.87 11.33 -0.47
C ALA A 28 7.59 11.15 -1.81
N MET A 29 7.01 11.78 -2.84
CA MET A 29 7.73 12.18 -4.04
C MET A 29 8.79 13.21 -3.63
N ALA A 30 10.07 12.89 -3.82
CA ALA A 30 11.13 13.89 -3.95
C ALA A 30 12.07 13.41 -5.05
N GLY A 31 11.92 14.03 -6.22
CA GLY A 31 12.92 13.97 -7.27
C GLY A 31 14.10 14.89 -6.94
N GLY A 32 15.22 14.64 -7.62
CA GLY A 32 16.15 15.69 -7.99
C GLY A 32 17.52 15.70 -7.30
N ALA A 33 18.47 15.10 -8.02
CA ALA A 33 19.85 15.57 -8.23
C ALA A 33 20.86 15.55 -7.06
N ALA A 34 21.94 14.78 -7.25
CA ALA A 34 23.20 15.34 -7.78
C ALA A 34 24.20 14.19 -8.04
N GLY A 35 24.53 13.98 -9.31
CA GLY A 35 25.67 13.16 -9.70
C GLY A 35 26.97 13.87 -9.35
N GLN A 36 27.88 13.15 -8.69
CA GLN A 36 29.28 13.54 -8.56
C GLN A 36 29.99 13.24 -9.88
N ALA A 37 30.45 14.28 -10.57
CA ALA A 37 31.46 14.19 -11.60
C ALA A 37 32.60 15.13 -11.23
N GLN A 38 33.78 14.54 -11.02
CA GLN A 38 35.05 15.21 -10.72
C GLN A 38 35.47 16.09 -11.91
N SER A 39 35.83 17.35 -11.64
CA SER A 39 36.59 18.18 -12.58
C SER A 39 38.03 18.32 -12.10
N ALA A 40 38.94 17.88 -12.96
CA ALA A 40 40.37 18.06 -12.85
C ALA A 40 40.81 19.50 -13.16
N ALA A 41 42.01 19.81 -12.69
CA ALA A 41 42.68 21.10 -12.63
C ALA A 41 42.90 21.84 -13.96
N ALA A 42 42.91 23.18 -13.89
CA ALA A 42 43.73 24.04 -14.75
C ALA A 42 44.10 25.35 -14.03
N LYS A 43 45.37 25.74 -14.18
CA LYS A 43 46.10 26.90 -13.64
C LYS A 43 45.67 28.25 -14.24
N GLY A 44 45.99 29.34 -13.52
CA GLY A 44 46.21 30.69 -14.06
C GLY A 44 45.57 31.78 -13.19
N ALA A 45 46.27 32.39 -12.23
CA ALA A 45 47.10 33.60 -12.37
C ALA A 45 46.28 34.91 -12.54
N GLY A 46 46.37 35.82 -11.56
CA GLY A 46 45.81 37.18 -11.65
C GLY A 46 45.64 37.91 -10.32
N THR A 47 46.72 38.51 -9.82
CA THR A 47 46.85 39.72 -8.98
C THR A 47 45.86 40.85 -9.36
N GLU A 48 45.43 41.85 -8.57
CA GLU A 48 45.90 42.50 -7.34
C GLU A 48 44.84 43.55 -6.87
N LYS A 49 44.90 43.94 -5.58
CA LYS A 49 44.62 45.28 -4.97
C LYS A 49 43.20 45.87 -4.86
N GLY A 50 42.91 46.34 -3.63
CA GLY A 50 42.42 47.73 -3.45
C GLY A 50 41.39 48.00 -2.35
N ALA A 51 41.83 48.00 -1.09
CA ALA A 51 41.37 48.78 0.09
C ALA A 51 39.96 49.43 0.16
N ALA A 52 39.24 49.18 1.26
CA ALA A 52 38.92 50.17 2.31
C ALA A 52 37.95 49.59 3.37
N LEU A 53 38.34 49.67 4.65
CA LEU A 53 37.47 49.52 5.84
C LEU A 53 37.14 50.95 6.34
N PRO A 54 36.00 51.18 7.04
CA PRO A 54 36.03 51.01 8.49
C PRO A 54 34.74 50.47 9.16
N ALA A 55 35.00 49.69 10.20
CA ALA A 55 34.35 49.66 11.52
C ALA A 55 32.82 49.64 11.67
N ALA A 56 32.29 48.50 12.15
CA ALA A 56 31.34 48.45 13.26
C ALA A 56 31.58 47.17 14.09
N LYS A 57 31.71 47.35 15.41
CA LYS A 57 32.02 46.32 16.43
C LYS A 57 30.70 45.75 17.04
N PRO A 58 30.76 44.72 17.92
CA PRO A 58 30.04 43.47 17.75
C PRO A 58 28.74 43.38 18.58
N GLY A 59 27.76 42.60 18.11
CA GLY A 59 26.58 42.20 18.86
C GLY A 59 26.61 40.71 19.16
N THR A 60 27.10 40.35 20.35
CA THR A 60 26.86 39.05 21.00
C THR A 60 25.38 38.90 21.35
N GLY A 61 24.79 37.77 20.97
CA GLY A 61 23.45 37.34 21.38
C GLY A 61 22.99 36.28 20.38
N GLY A 62 23.15 35.00 20.63
CA GLY A 62 22.58 34.29 21.77
C GLY A 62 21.59 33.31 21.17
N PHE A 63 22.01 32.04 21.03
CA PHE A 63 21.14 30.94 20.64
C PHE A 63 19.97 30.89 21.63
N SER A 64 18.81 31.39 21.23
CA SER A 64 17.59 31.28 22.02
C SER A 64 16.80 30.08 21.52
N PHE A 65 17.00 28.96 22.21
CA PHE A 65 16.07 27.86 22.27
C PHE A 65 14.87 28.32 23.10
N ALA A 66 13.72 28.54 22.47
CA ALA A 66 12.46 28.77 23.18
C ALA A 66 11.50 27.61 22.87
N VAL A 67 11.41 26.71 23.84
CA VAL A 67 10.38 25.69 24.00
C VAL A 67 9.08 26.39 24.42
N GLY A 68 7.97 26.08 23.74
CA GLY A 68 6.62 26.19 24.32
C GLY A 68 5.70 27.26 23.71
N GLY A 69 4.85 26.81 22.78
CA GLY A 69 3.41 27.06 22.80
C GLY A 69 2.86 28.42 22.37
N ASP A 70 2.42 28.49 21.10
CA ASP A 70 1.05 28.91 20.80
C ASP A 70 0.61 28.36 19.43
N PRO A 71 -0.38 27.45 19.34
CA PRO A 71 -0.90 26.96 18.08
C PRO A 71 -1.98 27.93 17.58
N SER A 72 -1.56 29.16 17.27
CA SER A 72 -2.38 30.03 16.43
C SER A 72 -2.32 29.49 15.01
N ALA A 73 -3.18 28.50 14.76
CA ALA A 73 -3.95 28.32 13.54
C ALA A 73 -3.36 29.00 12.30
N GLN A 74 -2.19 28.55 11.86
CA GLN A 74 -1.91 28.48 10.43
C GLN A 74 -2.73 27.30 9.89
N GLN A 75 -4.04 27.54 9.82
CA GLN A 75 -4.82 27.12 8.67
C GLN A 75 -4.17 27.75 7.45
N GLN A 76 -3.07 27.14 7.00
CA GLN A 76 -2.86 27.01 5.58
C GLN A 76 -4.06 26.21 5.07
N ALA A 77 -5.13 26.94 4.79
CA ALA A 77 -6.02 26.61 3.71
C ALA A 77 -5.08 26.24 2.56
N ALA A 78 -4.91 24.94 2.34
CA ALA A 78 -4.23 24.44 1.18
C ALA A 78 -5.03 25.03 0.02
N ALA A 79 -4.54 26.13 -0.55
CA ALA A 79 -5.12 26.73 -1.73
C ALA A 79 -5.27 25.57 -2.71
N VAL A 80 -6.52 25.21 -3.00
CA VAL A 80 -6.84 24.09 -3.88
C VAL A 80 -6.26 24.48 -5.23
N ARG A 81 -5.02 24.04 -5.49
CA ARG A 81 -4.36 24.32 -6.76
C ARG A 81 -5.28 23.74 -7.82
N PRO A 82 -5.69 24.53 -8.82
CA PRO A 82 -6.49 24.00 -9.91
C PRO A 82 -5.72 22.84 -10.54
N GLU A 83 -6.39 21.70 -10.64
CA GLU A 83 -5.80 20.47 -11.15
C GLU A 83 -5.34 20.66 -12.59
N THR A 84 -4.08 20.30 -12.86
CA THR A 84 -3.52 20.35 -14.22
C THR A 84 -4.17 19.29 -15.12
N PRO A 85 -4.18 19.48 -16.45
CA PRO A 85 -4.71 18.46 -17.38
C PRO A 85 -4.04 17.08 -17.22
N ALA A 86 -2.74 17.06 -16.93
CA ALA A 86 -1.98 15.82 -16.72
C ALA A 86 -2.41 15.08 -15.43
N GLU A 87 -2.63 15.80 -14.34
CA GLU A 87 -3.14 15.22 -13.08
C GLU A 87 -4.55 14.66 -13.25
N ARG A 88 -5.42 15.38 -13.97
CA ARG A 88 -6.77 14.91 -14.27
C ARG A 88 -6.77 13.63 -15.10
N ALA A 89 -5.95 13.58 -16.15
CA ALA A 89 -5.80 12.37 -16.97
C ALA A 89 -5.28 11.19 -16.13
N ARG A 90 -4.31 11.43 -15.25
CA ARG A 90 -3.81 10.40 -14.32
C ARG A 90 -4.91 9.91 -13.37
N LYS A 91 -5.69 10.81 -12.75
CA LYS A 91 -6.81 10.40 -11.88
C LYS A 91 -7.88 9.62 -12.63
N GLN A 92 -8.22 10.01 -13.85
CA GLN A 92 -9.15 9.26 -14.69
C GLN A 92 -8.63 7.86 -14.98
N GLN A 93 -7.33 7.70 -15.25
CA GLN A 93 -6.72 6.39 -15.43
C GLN A 93 -6.79 5.54 -14.16
N LEU A 94 -6.45 6.10 -13.00
CA LEU A 94 -6.54 5.41 -11.71
C LEU A 94 -7.98 4.98 -11.37
N ARG A 95 -8.96 5.83 -11.68
CA ARG A 95 -10.39 5.48 -11.56
C ARG A 95 -10.77 4.29 -12.44
N LYS A 96 -10.34 4.28 -13.70
CA LYS A 96 -10.59 3.16 -14.63
C LYS A 96 -9.98 1.85 -14.14
N LEU A 97 -8.82 1.92 -13.47
CA LEU A 97 -8.16 0.75 -12.90
C LEU A 97 -8.80 0.28 -11.59
N GLY A 98 -9.60 1.11 -10.92
CA GLY A 98 -10.28 0.76 -9.67
C GLY A 98 -9.50 1.13 -8.39
N TYR A 99 -8.45 1.96 -8.51
CA TYR A 99 -7.69 2.48 -7.35
C TYR A 99 -8.47 3.46 -6.48
N MET A 100 -9.51 4.09 -7.03
CA MET A 100 -10.32 5.04 -6.29
C MET A 100 -11.54 4.31 -5.75
N ILE A 101 -11.51 4.00 -4.45
CA ILE A 101 -12.68 3.56 -3.69
C ILE A 101 -13.37 4.80 -3.14
N ASP A 102 -14.70 4.87 -3.30
CA ASP A 102 -15.47 5.97 -2.74
C ASP A 102 -15.42 5.92 -1.20
N THR A 103 -15.30 7.09 -0.56
CA THR A 103 -15.21 7.19 0.90
C THR A 103 -16.38 6.55 1.63
N ARG A 104 -17.56 6.45 0.98
CA ARG A 104 -18.75 5.82 1.56
C ARG A 104 -18.50 4.36 1.98
N TYR A 105 -17.68 3.62 1.26
CA TYR A 105 -17.44 2.20 1.56
C TYR A 105 -16.65 2.01 2.86
N TYR A 106 -15.75 2.93 3.18
CA TYR A 106 -14.99 2.92 4.43
C TYR A 106 -15.88 3.15 5.66
N GLN A 107 -17.04 3.76 5.47
CA GLN A 107 -18.01 4.05 6.54
C GLN A 107 -19.09 2.98 6.68
N MET A 108 -19.18 2.03 5.74
CA MET A 108 -20.17 0.96 5.81
C MET A 108 -19.84 -0.04 6.92
N SER A 109 -20.89 -0.55 7.58
CA SER A 109 -20.78 -1.73 8.44
C SER A 109 -20.35 -2.94 7.60
N LEU A 110 -19.79 -3.98 8.23
CA LEU A 110 -19.46 -5.21 7.49
C LEU A 110 -20.70 -5.83 6.83
N ALA A 111 -21.85 -5.78 7.48
CA ALA A 111 -23.11 -6.28 6.94
C ALA A 111 -23.55 -5.53 5.67
N ASP A 112 -23.51 -4.20 5.69
CA ASP A 112 -23.85 -3.38 4.52
C ASP A 112 -22.87 -3.59 3.38
N LEU A 113 -21.59 -3.75 3.70
CA LEU A 113 -20.54 -4.01 2.73
C LEU A 113 -20.73 -5.37 2.05
N ARG A 114 -21.05 -6.42 2.83
CA ARG A 114 -21.43 -7.75 2.31
C ARG A 114 -22.67 -7.68 1.43
N MET A 115 -23.69 -6.92 1.83
CA MET A 115 -24.90 -6.72 1.03
C MET A 115 -24.59 -6.01 -0.29
N ALA A 116 -23.80 -4.93 -0.28
CA ALA A 116 -23.41 -4.23 -1.50
C ALA A 116 -22.55 -5.12 -2.42
N ALA A 117 -21.60 -5.87 -1.85
CA ALA A 117 -20.79 -6.84 -2.58
C ALA A 117 -21.64 -7.94 -3.23
N SER A 118 -22.66 -8.44 -2.53
CA SER A 118 -23.60 -9.45 -3.06
C SER A 118 -24.39 -8.96 -4.29
N ARG A 119 -24.56 -7.64 -4.44
CA ARG A 119 -25.17 -7.01 -5.62
C ARG A 119 -24.18 -6.82 -6.78
N GLY A 120 -22.95 -7.28 -6.63
CA GLY A 120 -21.90 -7.21 -7.64
C GLY A 120 -21.25 -5.83 -7.77
N ASP A 121 -21.37 -4.97 -6.75
CA ASP A 121 -20.70 -3.67 -6.72
C ASP A 121 -19.17 -3.86 -6.63
N PRO A 122 -18.40 -3.47 -7.66
CA PRO A 122 -16.96 -3.73 -7.69
C PRO A 122 -16.19 -3.00 -6.60
N GLN A 123 -16.63 -1.81 -6.17
CA GLN A 123 -15.97 -1.08 -5.09
C GLN A 123 -16.29 -1.69 -3.73
N ALA A 124 -17.53 -2.15 -3.53
CA ALA A 124 -17.89 -2.91 -2.33
C ALA A 124 -17.13 -4.23 -2.23
N LEU A 125 -17.02 -4.98 -3.34
CA LEU A 125 -16.28 -6.24 -3.40
C LEU A 125 -14.80 -6.03 -3.07
N THR A 126 -14.17 -5.00 -3.64
CA THR A 126 -12.77 -4.67 -3.32
C THR A 126 -12.59 -4.29 -1.86
N HIS A 127 -13.44 -3.39 -1.34
CA HIS A 127 -13.31 -2.95 0.04
C HIS A 127 -13.64 -4.05 1.06
N LEU A 128 -14.57 -4.96 0.72
CA LEU A 128 -14.85 -6.15 1.52
C LEU A 128 -13.61 -7.03 1.65
N ALA A 129 -12.91 -7.26 0.54
CA ALA A 129 -11.69 -8.05 0.53
C ALA A 129 -10.56 -7.39 1.34
N GLU A 130 -10.41 -6.06 1.24
CA GLU A 130 -9.45 -5.32 2.06
C GLU A 130 -9.75 -5.48 3.57
N ARG A 131 -11.03 -5.33 3.96
CA ARG A 131 -11.45 -5.53 5.35
C ARG A 131 -11.17 -6.95 5.82
N TYR A 132 -11.43 -7.95 4.98
CA TYR A 132 -11.08 -9.34 5.29
C TYR A 132 -9.57 -9.55 5.46
N LEU A 133 -8.74 -9.06 4.53
CA LEU A 133 -7.29 -9.31 4.53
C LEU A 133 -6.54 -8.56 5.64
N PHE A 134 -6.92 -7.30 5.89
CA PHE A 134 -6.09 -6.39 6.67
C PHE A 134 -6.68 -6.02 8.03
N GLN A 135 -8.01 -6.09 8.17
CA GLN A 135 -8.66 -5.77 9.43
C GLN A 135 -9.02 -7.05 10.20
N LEU A 136 -9.59 -8.07 9.56
CA LEU A 136 -10.16 -9.21 10.28
C LEU A 136 -9.25 -10.44 10.32
N ASP A 137 -8.56 -10.78 9.23
CA ASP A 137 -7.71 -11.97 9.20
C ASP A 137 -6.60 -11.92 10.27
N GLY A 138 -6.59 -12.90 11.18
CA GLY A 138 -5.64 -12.94 12.29
C GLY A 138 -5.90 -11.96 13.44
N HIS A 139 -7.04 -11.27 13.47
CA HIS A 139 -7.36 -10.23 14.45
C HIS A 139 -8.61 -10.58 15.30
N PRO A 140 -8.51 -11.55 16.24
CA PRO A 140 -9.65 -12.06 17.01
C PRO A 140 -10.29 -11.07 18.00
N ARG A 141 -9.74 -9.85 18.11
CA ARG A 141 -10.28 -8.78 18.97
C ARG A 141 -11.18 -7.82 18.21
N GLU A 142 -11.19 -7.88 16.89
CA GLU A 142 -12.07 -7.02 16.09
C GLU A 142 -13.53 -7.43 16.31
N PRO A 143 -14.47 -6.47 16.43
CA PRO A 143 -15.88 -6.78 16.73
C PRO A 143 -16.55 -7.70 15.70
N ASP A 144 -16.14 -7.59 14.43
CA ASP A 144 -16.70 -8.36 13.32
C ASP A 144 -15.89 -9.63 13.00
N TYR A 145 -15.00 -10.06 13.90
CA TYR A 145 -14.20 -11.27 13.72
C TYR A 145 -15.03 -12.55 13.93
N GLU A 146 -14.83 -13.51 13.03
CA GLU A 146 -15.47 -14.82 12.99
C GLU A 146 -14.38 -15.90 12.96
N ALA A 147 -14.28 -16.73 14.02
CA ALA A 147 -13.15 -17.63 14.24
C ALA A 147 -12.95 -18.70 13.15
N ASP A 148 -14.05 -19.23 12.59
CA ASP A 148 -14.02 -20.28 11.58
C ASP A 148 -14.17 -19.73 10.15
N PHE A 149 -14.10 -18.41 9.97
CA PHE A 149 -14.26 -17.76 8.67
C PHE A 149 -12.95 -17.74 7.89
N ARG A 150 -13.02 -18.11 6.61
CA ARG A 150 -11.86 -18.24 5.72
C ARG A 150 -11.50 -16.91 5.05
N TYR A 151 -11.05 -15.95 5.85
CA TYR A 151 -10.86 -14.55 5.41
C TYR A 151 -10.04 -14.41 4.13
N ARG A 152 -8.90 -15.10 4.02
CA ARG A 152 -8.00 -14.97 2.87
C ARG A 152 -8.62 -15.49 1.59
N GLU A 153 -9.30 -16.62 1.65
CA GLU A 153 -9.98 -17.21 0.48
C GLU A 153 -11.19 -16.40 0.06
N GLU A 154 -12.02 -15.97 1.02
CA GLU A 154 -13.20 -15.14 0.75
C GLU A 154 -12.81 -13.78 0.19
N ALA A 155 -11.71 -13.19 0.68
CA ALA A 155 -11.16 -11.97 0.10
C ALA A 155 -10.73 -12.15 -1.37
N ARG A 156 -10.01 -13.24 -1.67
CA ARG A 156 -9.57 -13.53 -3.04
C ARG A 156 -10.74 -13.80 -3.99
N GLU A 157 -11.79 -14.45 -3.51
CA GLU A 157 -13.00 -14.66 -4.31
C GLU A 157 -13.74 -13.33 -4.56
N ALA A 158 -13.88 -12.48 -3.54
CA ALA A 158 -14.43 -11.14 -3.70
C ALA A 158 -13.61 -10.28 -4.69
N LEU A 159 -12.27 -10.34 -4.63
CA LEU A 159 -11.39 -9.63 -5.58
C LEU A 159 -11.50 -10.18 -7.00
N GLN A 160 -11.65 -11.49 -7.19
CA GLN A 160 -11.90 -12.08 -8.51
C GLN A 160 -13.23 -11.61 -9.10
N GLN A 161 -14.26 -11.49 -8.26
CA GLN A 161 -15.55 -10.91 -8.67
C GLN A 161 -15.41 -9.42 -9.01
N ALA A 162 -14.69 -8.64 -8.19
CA ALA A 162 -14.42 -7.23 -8.45
C ALA A 162 -13.70 -7.04 -9.79
N TYR A 163 -12.71 -7.89 -10.08
CA TYR A 163 -12.00 -7.92 -11.36
C TYR A 163 -12.93 -8.19 -12.54
N ALA A 164 -13.79 -9.21 -12.41
CA ALA A 164 -14.78 -9.54 -13.44
C ALA A 164 -15.76 -8.39 -13.70
N ARG A 165 -16.03 -7.57 -12.68
CA ARG A 165 -16.89 -6.38 -12.70
C ARG A 165 -16.16 -5.07 -13.07
N GLY A 166 -14.87 -5.14 -13.42
CA GLY A 166 -14.12 -4.02 -13.98
C GLY A 166 -13.09 -3.36 -13.05
N ASN A 167 -12.92 -3.82 -11.81
CA ASN A 167 -11.82 -3.38 -10.96
C ASN A 167 -10.54 -4.16 -11.31
N LEU A 168 -9.77 -3.65 -12.28
CA LEU A 168 -8.57 -4.34 -12.77
C LEU A 168 -7.43 -4.38 -11.73
N HIS A 169 -7.39 -3.40 -10.82
CA HIS A 169 -6.45 -3.34 -9.71
C HIS A 169 -6.61 -4.53 -8.73
N ALA A 170 -7.79 -5.16 -8.69
CA ALA A 170 -8.03 -6.32 -7.84
C ALA A 170 -7.03 -7.47 -8.08
N ALA A 171 -6.49 -7.64 -9.29
CA ALA A 171 -5.46 -8.64 -9.56
C ALA A 171 -4.15 -8.38 -8.80
N ALA A 172 -3.77 -7.11 -8.63
CA ALA A 172 -2.60 -6.73 -7.86
C ALA A 172 -2.81 -6.96 -6.35
N ILE A 173 -4.00 -6.67 -5.83
CA ILE A 173 -4.35 -6.96 -4.42
C ILE A 173 -4.30 -8.47 -4.16
N ILE A 174 -4.79 -9.30 -5.10
CA ILE A 174 -4.67 -10.77 -4.98
C ILE A 174 -3.19 -11.17 -4.95
N SER A 175 -2.35 -10.62 -5.84
CA SER A 175 -0.91 -10.88 -5.82
C SER A 175 -0.28 -10.55 -4.46
N GLU A 176 -0.58 -9.37 -3.90
CA GLU A 176 -0.09 -8.97 -2.58
C GLU A 176 -0.56 -9.93 -1.48
N SER A 177 -1.82 -10.36 -1.52
CA SER A 177 -2.34 -11.33 -0.55
C SER A 177 -1.56 -12.65 -0.53
N TYR A 178 -1.03 -13.10 -1.68
CA TYR A 178 -0.22 -14.32 -1.75
C TYR A 178 1.20 -14.11 -1.22
N LEU A 179 1.76 -12.90 -1.29
CA LEU A 179 3.02 -12.59 -0.63
C LEU A 179 2.88 -12.65 0.89
N LEU A 180 1.76 -12.15 1.44
CA LEU A 180 1.45 -12.29 2.87
C LEU A 180 1.39 -13.76 3.31
N ASP A 181 0.95 -14.65 2.42
CA ASP A 181 0.91 -16.11 2.63
C ASP A 181 2.24 -16.83 2.37
N LYS A 182 3.31 -16.09 2.05
CA LYS A 182 4.61 -16.67 1.65
C LYS A 182 4.50 -17.61 0.44
N GLN A 183 3.62 -17.27 -0.50
CA GLN A 183 3.42 -17.99 -1.76
C GLN A 183 3.86 -17.11 -2.94
N PRO A 184 5.18 -16.86 -3.11
CA PRO A 184 5.68 -15.88 -4.07
C PRO A 184 5.47 -16.30 -5.54
N GLU A 185 5.37 -17.59 -5.82
CA GLU A 185 5.07 -18.08 -7.18
C GLU A 185 3.63 -17.76 -7.60
N GLU A 186 2.65 -17.94 -6.70
CA GLU A 186 1.26 -17.56 -6.98
C GLU A 186 1.08 -16.05 -7.00
N ALA A 187 1.77 -15.32 -6.13
CA ALA A 187 1.86 -13.87 -6.23
C ALA A 187 2.38 -13.46 -7.62
N ALA A 188 3.46 -14.09 -8.10
CA ALA A 188 4.00 -13.77 -9.41
C ALA A 188 3.02 -14.05 -10.57
N ALA A 189 2.24 -15.13 -10.48
CA ALA A 189 1.20 -15.43 -11.47
C ALA A 189 0.13 -14.33 -11.52
N TRP A 190 -0.36 -13.88 -10.35
CA TRP A 190 -1.33 -12.79 -10.26
C TRP A 190 -0.74 -11.43 -10.64
N ASN A 191 0.54 -11.20 -10.38
CA ASN A 191 1.25 -10.01 -10.84
C ASN A 191 1.27 -9.92 -12.37
N LEU A 192 1.51 -11.04 -13.06
CA LEU A 192 1.44 -11.09 -14.53
C LEU A 192 0.02 -10.82 -15.04
N VAL A 193 -1.02 -11.25 -14.33
CA VAL A 193 -2.42 -10.91 -14.63
C VAL A 193 -2.64 -9.40 -14.50
N ALA A 194 -2.19 -8.78 -13.41
CA ALA A 194 -2.31 -7.34 -13.19
C ALA A 194 -1.62 -6.51 -14.29
N ARG A 195 -0.41 -6.91 -14.71
CA ARG A 195 0.29 -6.27 -15.85
C ARG A 195 -0.51 -6.39 -17.13
N ARG A 196 -1.05 -7.57 -17.41
CA ARG A 196 -1.85 -7.83 -18.62
C ARG A 196 -3.14 -7.01 -18.64
N SER A 197 -3.72 -6.70 -17.47
CA SER A 197 -4.88 -5.82 -17.35
C SER A 197 -4.55 -4.33 -17.40
N GLY A 198 -3.27 -3.95 -17.52
CA GLY A 198 -2.85 -2.55 -17.59
C GLY A 198 -2.59 -1.89 -16.24
N ASP A 199 -2.59 -2.66 -15.15
CA ASP A 199 -2.10 -2.19 -13.84
C ASP A 199 -0.58 -2.39 -13.74
N THR A 200 0.15 -1.54 -14.46
CA THR A 200 1.62 -1.55 -14.40
C THR A 200 2.15 -0.93 -13.12
N LEU A 201 1.41 0.02 -12.52
CA LEU A 201 1.85 0.75 -11.33
C LEU A 201 2.09 -0.18 -10.15
N SER A 202 1.08 -0.97 -9.77
CA SER A 202 1.26 -1.93 -8.68
C SER A 202 2.17 -3.07 -9.09
N ALA A 203 2.09 -3.51 -10.33
CA ALA A 203 2.84 -4.67 -10.75
C ALA A 203 4.36 -4.46 -10.79
N ASP A 204 4.80 -3.30 -11.28
CA ASP A 204 6.23 -2.97 -11.33
C ASP A 204 6.80 -2.72 -9.93
N TRP A 205 5.96 -2.30 -8.97
CA TRP A 205 6.35 -2.22 -7.57
C TRP A 205 6.55 -3.62 -6.97
N LEU A 206 5.65 -4.57 -7.22
CA LEU A 206 5.76 -5.95 -6.72
C LEU A 206 7.04 -6.66 -7.17
N LEU A 207 7.52 -6.38 -8.38
CA LEU A 207 8.79 -6.94 -8.90
C LEU A 207 10.03 -6.53 -8.08
N LYS A 208 9.92 -5.47 -7.26
CA LYS A 208 11.01 -4.98 -6.42
C LYS A 208 11.06 -5.65 -5.04
N THR A 209 10.06 -6.45 -4.71
CA THR A 209 10.02 -7.18 -3.44
C THR A 209 11.10 -8.27 -3.40
N LYS A 210 11.66 -8.53 -2.20
CA LYS A 210 12.69 -9.56 -2.03
C LYS A 210 12.19 -10.95 -2.43
N ASP A 211 10.95 -11.26 -2.08
CA ASP A 211 10.33 -12.55 -2.37
C ASP A 211 10.23 -12.81 -3.88
N TYR A 212 9.90 -11.77 -4.66
CA TYR A 212 9.87 -11.87 -6.12
C TYR A 212 11.27 -12.00 -6.72
N GLN A 213 12.24 -11.24 -6.20
CA GLN A 213 13.64 -11.30 -6.65
C GLN A 213 14.29 -12.66 -6.38
N ALA A 214 13.82 -13.38 -5.36
CA ALA A 214 14.30 -14.71 -4.99
C ALA A 214 13.73 -15.84 -5.87
N LEU A 215 12.77 -15.56 -6.77
CA LEU A 215 12.20 -16.58 -7.65
C LEU A 215 13.23 -17.10 -8.65
N THR A 216 13.32 -18.41 -8.75
CA THR A 216 14.10 -19.11 -9.78
C THR A 216 13.44 -18.98 -11.16
N GLU A 217 14.19 -19.23 -12.24
CA GLU A 217 13.64 -19.22 -13.60
C GLU A 217 12.54 -20.28 -13.79
N GLN A 218 12.66 -21.45 -13.14
CA GLN A 218 11.63 -22.47 -13.16
C GLN A 218 10.32 -21.98 -12.52
N GLN A 219 10.41 -21.32 -11.36
CA GLN A 219 9.24 -20.75 -10.68
C GLN A 219 8.61 -19.62 -11.50
N LYS A 220 9.42 -18.77 -12.14
CA LYS A 220 8.91 -17.74 -13.06
C LYS A 220 8.18 -18.34 -14.26
N ALA A 221 8.72 -19.42 -14.84
CA ALA A 221 8.07 -20.13 -15.95
C ALA A 221 6.73 -20.77 -15.52
N SER A 222 6.70 -21.41 -14.35
CA SER A 222 5.49 -21.97 -13.76
C SER A 222 4.44 -20.89 -13.46
N ALA A 223 4.84 -19.78 -12.84
CA ALA A 223 3.98 -18.62 -12.61
C ALA A 223 3.40 -18.05 -13.92
N ALA A 224 4.17 -18.03 -15.01
CA ALA A 224 3.67 -17.59 -16.31
C ALA A 224 2.61 -18.54 -16.91
N GLN A 225 2.81 -19.86 -16.77
CA GLN A 225 1.79 -20.84 -17.15
C GLN A 225 0.53 -20.68 -16.31
N ARG A 226 0.69 -20.52 -14.99
CA ARG A 226 -0.40 -20.29 -14.06
C ARG A 226 -1.17 -19.01 -14.37
N ALA A 227 -0.48 -17.92 -14.67
CA ALA A 227 -1.08 -16.65 -15.08
C ALA A 227 -1.96 -16.79 -16.33
N ASN A 228 -1.58 -17.65 -17.29
CA ASN A 228 -2.42 -17.92 -18.46
C ASN A 228 -3.72 -18.63 -18.10
N GLN A 229 -3.67 -19.60 -17.19
CA GLN A 229 -4.86 -20.30 -16.70
C GLN A 229 -5.79 -19.35 -15.92
N LEU A 230 -5.22 -18.55 -15.02
CA LEU A 230 -5.93 -17.54 -14.25
C LEU A 230 -6.62 -16.54 -15.18
N TRP A 231 -5.90 -16.03 -16.19
CA TRP A 231 -6.44 -15.12 -17.18
C TRP A 231 -7.66 -15.70 -17.90
N GLN A 232 -7.55 -16.94 -18.41
CA GLN A 232 -8.67 -17.59 -19.09
C GLN A 232 -9.88 -17.77 -18.16
N SER A 233 -9.64 -18.13 -16.89
CA SER A 233 -10.70 -18.23 -15.88
C SER A 233 -11.41 -16.90 -15.65
N LEU A 234 -10.65 -15.80 -15.50
CA LEU A 234 -11.19 -14.46 -15.31
C LEU A 234 -11.97 -13.97 -16.53
N GLN A 235 -11.51 -14.26 -17.75
CA GLN A 235 -12.26 -13.89 -18.96
C GLN A 235 -13.62 -14.60 -19.03
N ARG A 236 -13.69 -15.89 -18.66
CA ARG A 236 -14.97 -16.61 -18.55
C ARG A 236 -15.88 -16.00 -17.49
N ARG A 237 -15.35 -15.68 -16.31
CA ARG A 237 -16.11 -15.02 -15.23
C ARG A 237 -16.63 -13.65 -15.67
N LYS A 238 -15.81 -12.85 -16.35
CA LYS A 238 -16.20 -11.54 -16.89
C LYS A 238 -17.33 -11.67 -17.91
N ALA A 239 -17.27 -12.66 -18.79
CA ALA A 239 -18.35 -12.92 -19.74
C ALA A 239 -19.66 -13.35 -19.07
N ALA A 240 -19.59 -14.05 -17.93
CA ALA A 240 -20.78 -14.43 -17.14
C ALA A 240 -21.31 -13.30 -16.23
N ALA A 241 -20.48 -12.28 -15.96
CA ALA A 241 -20.86 -11.14 -15.13
C ALA A 241 -21.49 -9.99 -15.93
N GLY A 242 -21.17 -9.88 -17.22
CA GLY A 242 -21.75 -8.88 -18.13
C GLY A 242 -23.15 -9.24 -18.58
#